data_AF-V6EXI4-F1
#
_entry.id   AF-V6EXI4-F1
#
_cell.length_a   1.000
_cell.length_b   1.000
_cell.length_c   1.000
_cell.angle_alpha   90.00
_cell.angle_beta   90.00
_cell.angle_gamma   90.00
#
_symmetry.space_group_name_H-M   'P 1'
#
loop_
_entity.id
_entity.type
_entity.pdbx_description
1 polymer ?
#
loop_
_entity_poly.entity_id
_entity_poly.type
_entity_poly.pdbx_seq_one_letter_code
_entity_poly.pdbx_strand_id
1 'polypeptide(L)'
;MAAEEATFRRPPPSAAAITRMDEALPWLQQLDQVDAKIVWQRAEGKPWKVVCWNVGLSRAAAHRHWMFALCLIAWKLNGKRIPKNISLRQVLDVRKMQ
;
A
#
# COMPACT_ATOMS: atom_id res chain seq x y z
N MET A 1 -28.63 20.26 -31.34
CA MET A 1 -28.02 18.93 -31.12
C MET A 1 -26.76 19.12 -30.31
N ALA A 2 -26.85 18.99 -28.99
CA ALA A 2 -25.65 19.01 -28.14
C ALA A 2 -24.96 17.65 -28.31
N ALA A 3 -23.75 17.65 -28.88
CA ALA A 3 -22.91 16.47 -28.89
C ALA A 3 -22.53 16.17 -27.44
N GLU A 4 -23.03 15.05 -26.92
CA GLU A 4 -22.67 14.54 -25.60
C GLU A 4 -21.15 14.33 -25.58
N GLU A 5 -20.43 15.15 -24.83
CA GLU A 5 -18.99 15.01 -24.68
C GLU A 5 -18.71 13.66 -24.00
N ALA A 6 -18.24 12.70 -24.80
CA ALA A 6 -17.90 11.36 -24.35
C ALA A 6 -16.73 11.46 -23.35
N THR A 7 -17.06 11.63 -22.07
CA THR A 7 -16.08 11.52 -20.99
C THR A 7 -15.49 10.10 -21.06
N PHE A 8 -14.21 9.99 -21.41
CA PHE A 8 -13.47 8.72 -21.42
C PHE A 8 -13.35 8.19 -20.00
N ARG A 9 -14.40 7.51 -19.53
CA ARG A 9 -14.37 6.77 -18.27
C ARG A 9 -13.51 5.55 -18.45
N ARG A 10 -12.68 5.26 -17.43
CA ARG A 10 -11.97 3.98 -17.41
C ARG A 10 -13.01 2.86 -17.52
N PRO A 11 -12.77 1.84 -18.37
CA PRO A 11 -13.66 0.70 -18.44
C PRO A 11 -13.78 0.06 -17.05
N PRO A 12 -14.93 -0.55 -16.73
CA PRO A 12 -15.09 -1.26 -15.47
C PRO A 12 -14.00 -2.33 -15.33
N PRO A 13 -13.55 -2.63 -14.10
CA PRO A 13 -12.56 -3.68 -13.88
C PRO A 13 -13.11 -5.03 -14.34
N SER A 14 -12.24 -5.89 -14.86
CA SER A 14 -12.60 -7.27 -15.19
C SER A 14 -12.90 -8.07 -13.93
N ALA A 15 -13.66 -9.16 -14.05
CA ALA A 15 -13.91 -10.08 -12.92
C ALA A 15 -12.61 -10.55 -12.25
N ALA A 16 -11.59 -10.91 -13.05
CA ALA A 16 -10.28 -11.29 -12.52
C ALA A 16 -9.57 -10.14 -11.77
N ALA A 17 -9.77 -8.88 -12.18
CA ALA A 17 -9.24 -7.73 -11.46
C ALA A 17 -9.95 -7.53 -10.11
N ILE A 18 -11.27 -7.77 -10.06
CA ILE A 18 -12.07 -7.72 -8.83
C ILE A 18 -11.59 -8.81 -7.85
N THR A 19 -11.45 -10.06 -8.30
CA THR A 19 -10.96 -11.17 -7.45
C THR A 19 -9.59 -10.86 -6.85
N ARG A 20 -8.63 -10.36 -7.65
CA ARG A 20 -7.31 -9.96 -7.12
C ARG A 20 -7.39 -8.82 -6.11
N MET A 21 -8.32 -7.89 -6.31
CA MET A 21 -8.56 -6.82 -5.35
C MET A 21 -9.10 -7.39 -4.03
N ASP A 22 -10.08 -8.29 -4.09
CA ASP A 22 -10.64 -8.96 -2.90
C ASP A 22 -9.59 -9.76 -2.13
N GLU A 23 -8.64 -10.39 -2.83
CA GLU A 23 -7.49 -11.05 -2.20
C GLU A 23 -6.54 -10.07 -1.50
N ALA A 24 -6.35 -8.87 -2.05
CA ALA A 24 -5.41 -7.88 -1.56
C ALA A 24 -5.97 -6.98 -0.45
N LEU A 25 -7.28 -6.73 -0.42
CA LEU A 25 -7.94 -5.87 0.58
C LEU A 25 -7.68 -6.31 2.03
N PRO A 26 -7.75 -7.62 2.39
CA PRO A 26 -7.41 -8.08 3.74
C PRO A 26 -5.99 -7.75 4.18
N TRP A 27 -5.03 -7.60 3.25
CA TRP A 27 -3.65 -7.29 3.60
C TRP A 27 -3.54 -5.91 4.28
N LEU A 28 -4.38 -4.96 3.86
CA LEU A 28 -4.42 -3.61 4.43
C LEU A 28 -5.06 -3.58 5.82
N GLN A 29 -6.04 -4.46 6.08
CA GLN A 29 -6.71 -4.56 7.38
C GLN A 29 -5.77 -5.02 8.50
N GLN A 30 -4.66 -5.66 8.13
CA GLN A 30 -3.68 -6.19 9.07
C GLN A 30 -2.53 -5.21 9.38
N LEU A 31 -2.57 -4.01 8.78
CA LEU A 31 -1.61 -2.94 9.03
C LEU A 31 -2.20 -1.93 10.02
N ASP A 32 -1.32 -1.12 10.62
CA ASP A 32 -1.75 0.09 11.31
C ASP A 32 -2.46 1.05 10.34
N GLN A 33 -3.38 1.87 10.85
CA GLN A 33 -4.19 2.77 10.02
C GLN A 33 -3.34 3.73 9.18
N VAL A 34 -2.23 4.24 9.73
CA VAL A 34 -1.35 5.18 9.00
C VAL A 34 -0.65 4.45 7.85
N ASP A 35 -0.12 3.26 8.12
CA ASP A 35 0.57 2.42 7.13
C ASP A 35 -0.38 1.98 6.01
N ALA A 36 -1.59 1.52 6.36
CA ALA A 36 -2.63 1.15 5.41
C ALA A 36 -3.00 2.32 4.48
N LYS A 37 -3.17 3.52 5.05
CA LYS A 37 -3.48 4.74 4.30
C LYS A 37 -2.35 5.11 3.33
N ILE A 38 -1.09 4.97 3.73
CA ILE A 38 0.06 5.23 2.86
C ILE A 38 0.12 4.21 1.72
N VAL A 39 0.00 2.92 2.01
CA VAL A 39 0.02 1.86 1.00
C VAL A 39 -1.11 2.04 -0.01
N TRP A 40 -2.33 2.30 0.45
CA TRP A 40 -3.48 2.54 -0.41
C TRP A 40 -3.24 3.69 -1.37
N GLN A 41 -2.80 4.85 -0.87
CA GLN A 41 -2.54 6.01 -1.72
C GLN A 41 -1.39 5.78 -2.72
N ARG A 42 -0.40 4.98 -2.35
CA ARG A 42 0.67 4.58 -3.27
C ARG A 42 0.19 3.62 -4.33
N ALA A 43 -0.72 2.68 -4.00
CA ALA A 43 -1.36 1.80 -4.97
C ALA A 43 -2.26 2.57 -5.95
N GLU A 44 -2.95 3.62 -5.48
CA GLU A 44 -3.69 4.56 -6.34
C GLU A 44 -2.79 5.44 -7.23
N GLY A 45 -1.47 5.41 -7.03
CA GLY A 45 -0.51 6.22 -7.78
C GLY A 45 -0.39 7.67 -7.33
N LYS A 46 -0.87 8.03 -6.13
CA LYS A 46 -0.80 9.41 -5.63
C LYS A 46 0.66 9.87 -5.45
N PRO A 47 0.99 11.12 -5.81
CA PRO A 47 2.34 11.66 -5.64
C PRO A 47 2.69 11.82 -4.16
N TRP A 48 3.96 11.65 -3.80
CA TRP A 48 4.42 11.71 -2.41
C TRP A 48 4.01 12.98 -1.67
N LYS A 49 3.96 14.14 -2.35
CA LYS A 49 3.51 15.40 -1.73
C LYS A 49 2.09 15.28 -1.16
N VAL A 50 1.17 14.68 -1.92
CA VAL A 50 -0.22 14.44 -1.50
C VAL A 50 -0.28 13.42 -0.38
N VAL A 51 0.51 12.35 -0.47
CA VAL A 51 0.57 11.32 0.58
C VAL A 51 1.02 11.93 1.90
N CYS A 52 2.11 12.68 1.90
CA CYS A 52 2.66 13.34 3.09
C CYS A 52 1.64 14.29 3.73
N TRP A 53 0.96 15.10 2.91
CA TRP A 53 -0.10 16.00 3.36
C TRP A 53 -1.24 15.24 4.05
N ASN A 54 -1.68 14.14 3.44
CA ASN A 54 -2.81 13.35 3.95
C ASN A 54 -2.53 12.60 5.25
N VAL A 55 -1.26 12.33 5.58
CA VAL A 55 -0.87 11.59 6.79
C VAL A 55 -0.14 12.43 7.82
N GLY A 56 0.19 13.70 7.50
CA GLY A 56 0.89 14.60 8.42
C GLY A 56 2.35 14.22 8.69
N LEU A 57 2.98 13.45 7.80
CA LEU A 57 4.36 12.98 7.98
C LEU A 57 5.31 13.65 6.98
N SER A 58 6.58 13.78 7.38
CA SER A 58 7.64 14.15 6.43
C SER A 58 7.80 13.07 5.36
N ARG A 59 8.32 13.43 4.19
CA ARG A 59 8.56 12.48 3.09
C ARG A 59 9.41 11.29 3.52
N ALA A 60 10.47 11.53 4.30
CA ALA A 60 11.35 10.47 4.78
C ALA A 60 10.65 9.53 5.78
N ALA A 61 9.75 10.05 6.62
CA ALA A 61 8.92 9.23 7.50
C ALA A 61 7.90 8.42 6.68
N ALA A 62 7.12 9.07 5.80
CA ALA A 62 6.13 8.39 4.97
C ALA A 62 6.73 7.27 4.09
N HIS A 63 7.92 7.48 3.53
CA HIS A 63 8.64 6.46 2.77
C HIS A 63 9.04 5.26 3.64
N ARG A 64 9.51 5.51 4.86
CA ARG A 64 9.85 4.47 5.85
C ARG A 64 8.63 3.63 6.21
N HIS A 65 7.51 4.27 6.54
CA HIS A 65 6.24 3.61 6.80
C HIS A 65 5.77 2.77 5.60
N TRP A 66 5.84 3.31 4.38
CA TRP A 66 5.50 2.57 3.17
C TRP A 66 6.34 1.30 2.98
N MET A 67 7.67 1.41 3.11
CA MET A 67 8.57 0.24 3.01
C MET A 67 8.26 -0.79 4.10
N PHE A 68 8.07 -0.33 5.35
CA PHE A 68 7.73 -1.21 6.47
C PHE A 68 6.48 -2.02 6.19
N ALA A 69 5.41 -1.33 5.79
CA ALA A 69 4.12 -1.92 5.50
C ALA A 69 4.19 -2.97 4.39
N LEU A 70 4.91 -2.66 3.30
CA LEU A 70 5.13 -3.64 2.21
C LEU A 70 5.89 -4.87 2.69
N CYS A 71 6.91 -4.69 3.53
CA CYS A 71 7.63 -5.82 4.08
C CYS A 71 6.76 -6.65 5.03
N LEU A 72 5.90 -6.04 5.85
CA LEU A 72 4.96 -6.76 6.71
C LEU A 72 3.95 -7.58 5.88
N ILE A 73 3.38 -7.00 4.82
CA ILE A 73 2.49 -7.70 3.90
C ILE A 73 3.23 -8.92 3.32
N ALA A 74 4.41 -8.70 2.73
CA ALA A 74 5.22 -9.78 2.17
C ALA A 74 5.52 -10.86 3.22
N TRP A 75 5.79 -10.45 4.46
CA TRP A 75 6.10 -11.38 5.53
C TRP A 75 4.91 -12.30 5.89
N LYS A 76 3.70 -11.72 5.99
CA LYS A 76 2.47 -12.47 6.24
C LYS A 76 2.12 -13.40 5.10
N LEU A 77 2.26 -12.94 3.86
CA LEU A 77 2.00 -13.76 2.67
C LEU A 77 2.93 -14.97 2.58
N ASN A 78 4.16 -14.84 3.08
CA ASN A 78 5.10 -15.95 3.19
C ASN A 78 4.83 -16.88 4.40
N GLY A 79 3.71 -16.71 5.11
CA GLY A 79 3.30 -17.59 6.21
C GLY A 79 4.18 -17.52 7.46
N LYS A 80 5.08 -16.54 7.54
CA LYS A 80 5.99 -16.41 8.66
C LYS A 80 5.37 -15.56 9.77
N ARG A 81 5.71 -15.87 11.02
CA ARG A 81 5.19 -15.15 12.20
C ARG A 81 5.87 -13.79 12.35
N ILE A 82 5.09 -12.72 12.41
CA ILE A 82 5.60 -11.38 12.74
C ILE A 82 5.94 -11.34 14.24
N PRO A 83 7.19 -11.05 14.62
CA PRO A 83 7.53 -10.85 16.02
C PRO A 83 6.96 -9.50 16.50
N LYS A 84 6.45 -9.50 17.72
CA LYS A 84 5.65 -8.41 18.31
C LYS A 84 6.38 -7.07 18.47
N ASN A 85 7.69 -7.00 18.24
CA ASN A 85 8.52 -5.84 18.60
C ASN A 85 9.63 -5.55 17.59
N ILE A 86 9.32 -5.67 16.29
CA ILE A 86 10.30 -5.46 15.24
C ILE A 86 10.33 -4.00 14.78
N SER A 87 11.53 -3.42 14.78
CA SER A 87 11.78 -2.12 14.19
C SER A 87 11.91 -2.22 12.66
N LEU A 88 11.52 -1.17 11.93
CA LEU A 88 11.69 -1.07 10.47
C LEU A 88 13.12 -1.40 10.00
N ARG A 89 14.13 -1.02 10.79
CA ARG A 89 15.53 -1.35 10.50
C ARG A 89 15.76 -2.86 10.49
N GLN A 90 15.24 -3.59 11.47
CA GLN A 90 15.37 -5.05 11.54
C GLN A 90 14.66 -5.76 10.40
N VAL A 91 13.51 -5.25 9.91
CA VAL A 91 12.84 -5.84 8.74
C VAL A 91 13.66 -5.67 7.45
N LEU A 92 14.26 -4.49 7.27
CA LEU A 92 15.08 -4.20 6.10
C LEU A 92 16.43 -4.95 6.13
N ASP A 93 16.93 -5.30 7.31
CA ASP A 93 18.22 -5.99 7.50
C ASP A 93 18.16 -7.50 7.18
N VAL A 94 16.97 -8.13 7.25
CA VAL A 94 16.78 -9.55 6.88
C VAL A 94 17.17 -9.85 5.42
N ARG A 95 17.30 -8.82 4.57
CA ARG A 95 17.74 -8.95 3.17
C ARG A 95 19.26 -8.88 2.95
N LYS A 96 20.07 -8.66 3.98
CA LYS A 96 21.55 -8.62 3.89
C LYS A 96 22.26 -9.91 4.30
N MET A 97 21.52 -10.98 4.58
CA MET A 97 22.06 -12.30 4.96
C MET A 97 21.68 -13.41 3.97
N GLN A 98 21.79 -13.13 2.66
CA GLN A 98 21.88 -14.13 1.61
C GLN A 98 22.96 -13.72 0.61
#